data_AF-A0A920LRX7-F1
#
_entry.id   AF-A0A920LRX7-F1
#
_cell.length_a   1.000
_cell.length_b   1.000
_cell.length_c   1.000
_cell.angle_alpha   90.00
_cell.angle_beta   90.00
_cell.angle_gamma   90.00
#
_symmetry.space_group_name_H-M   'P 1'
#
loop_
_entity.id
_entity.type
_entity.pdbx_description
1 polymer ?
#
loop_
_entity_poly.entity_id
_entity_poly.type
_entity_poly.pdbx_seq_one_letter_code
_entity_poly.pdbx_strand_id
1 'polypeptide(L)' 'MISDQDVASYISSLKGRKAYEQKKSKKLGFHSFEDYIENKLLQRRQTHVNIDEEFANSDQNKMIKKEKPASKSSCGCCNH' A
#
# COMPACT_ATOMS: atom_id res chain seq x y z
N MET A 1 4.87 12.23 17.87
CA MET A 1 3.41 12.06 17.90
C MET A 1 2.82 12.61 16.61
N ILE A 2 1.87 11.90 16.02
CA ILE A 2 1.06 12.35 14.88
C ILE A 2 -0.24 12.90 15.48
N SER A 3 -0.74 14.02 14.96
CA SER A 3 -1.98 14.62 15.47
C SER A 3 -3.18 14.07 14.72
N ASP A 4 -4.35 13.98 15.36
CA ASP A 4 -5.58 13.54 14.70
C ASP A 4 -5.94 14.40 13.48
N GLN A 5 -5.59 15.70 13.53
CA GLN A 5 -5.75 16.62 12.40
C GLN A 5 -4.88 16.25 11.20
N ASP A 6 -3.67 15.73 11.43
CA ASP A 6 -2.76 15.27 10.37
C ASP A 6 -3.32 14.01 9.71
N VAL A 7 -3.88 13.10 10.52
CA VAL A 7 -4.57 11.89 10.06
C VAL A 7 -5.77 12.26 9.19
N ALA A 8 -6.64 13.16 9.67
CA ALA A 8 -7.81 13.61 8.93
C ALA A 8 -7.43 14.30 7.60
N SER A 9 -6.40 15.15 7.64
CA SER A 9 -5.88 15.83 6.45
C SER A 9 -5.33 14.84 5.42
N TYR A 10 -4.59 13.83 5.87
CA TYR A 10 -4.10 12.76 5.00
C TYR A 10 -5.26 11.95 4.42
N ILE A 11 -6.25 11.57 5.22
CA ILE A 11 -7.44 10.85 4.75
C ILE A 11 -8.19 11.64 3.68
N SER A 12 -8.35 12.95 3.86
CA SER A 12 -8.96 13.83 2.87
C SER A 12 -8.16 13.84 1.54
N SER A 13 -6.83 13.82 1.63
CA SER A 13 -5.95 13.75 0.46
C SER A 13 -6.07 12.45 -0.35
N LEU A 14 -6.52 11.35 0.27
CA LEU A 14 -6.54 10.03 -0.35
C LEU A 14 -7.56 9.88 -1.48
N LYS A 15 -8.54 10.79 -1.65
CA LYS A 15 -9.56 10.78 -2.72
C LYS A 15 -9.99 9.34 -3.11
N GLY A 16 -9.79 8.94 -4.37
CA GLY A 16 -10.15 7.60 -4.89
C GLY A 16 -9.31 6.44 -4.32
N ARG A 17 -8.16 6.70 -3.70
CA ARG A 17 -7.36 5.69 -3.00
C ARG A 17 -7.91 5.35 -1.61
N LYS A 18 -8.80 6.17 -1.03
CA LYS A 18 -9.37 5.95 0.31
C LYS A 18 -9.96 4.54 0.47
N ALA A 19 -10.75 4.09 -0.52
CA ALA A 19 -11.38 2.78 -0.48
C ALA A 19 -10.36 1.62 -0.51
N TYR A 20 -9.25 1.77 -1.22
CA TYR A 20 -8.16 0.79 -1.23
C TYR A 20 -7.50 0.71 0.14
N GLU A 21 -7.16 1.87 0.71
CA GLU A 21 -6.48 1.95 2.01
C GLU A 21 -7.39 1.43 3.14
N GLN A 22 -8.70 1.70 3.10
CA GLN A 22 -9.68 1.13 4.05
C GLN A 22 -9.79 -0.40 3.95
N LYS A 23 -9.74 -0.96 2.74
CA LYS A 23 -9.69 -2.43 2.57
C LYS A 23 -8.39 -3.00 3.11
N LYS A 24 -7.28 -2.29 2.89
CA LYS A 24 -5.95 -2.69 3.36
C LYS A 24 -5.86 -2.65 4.89
N SER A 25 -6.40 -1.63 5.55
CA SER A 25 -6.42 -1.56 7.03
C SER A 25 -7.15 -2.76 7.63
N LYS A 26 -8.32 -3.11 7.10
CA LYS A 26 -9.08 -4.30 7.50
C LYS A 26 -8.30 -5.59 7.25
N LYS A 27 -7.67 -5.72 6.07
CA LYS A 27 -6.87 -6.91 5.71
C LYS A 27 -5.68 -7.12 6.65
N LEU A 28 -5.09 -6.04 7.15
CA LEU A 28 -3.96 -6.08 8.08
C LEU A 28 -4.40 -6.19 9.55
N GLY A 29 -5.70 -6.16 9.83
CA GLY A 29 -6.23 -6.33 11.20
C GLY A 29 -6.14 -5.09 12.08
N PHE A 30 -6.03 -3.89 11.51
CA PHE A 30 -6.10 -2.65 12.29
C PHE A 30 -7.49 -2.44 12.89
N HIS A 31 -7.54 -1.84 14.07
CA HIS A 31 -8.79 -1.59 14.80
C HIS A 31 -9.63 -0.50 14.13
N SER A 32 -9.01 0.63 13.76
CA SER A 32 -9.61 1.66 12.90
C SER A 32 -8.82 1.89 11.61
N PHE A 33 -9.47 2.56 10.65
CA PHE A 33 -8.78 3.16 9.53
C PHE A 33 -7.84 4.29 9.97
N GLU A 34 -8.18 5.06 11.00
CA GLU A 34 -7.27 6.10 11.53
C GLU A 34 -5.97 5.50 12.07
N ASP A 35 -6.03 4.43 12.87
CA ASP A 35 -4.84 3.75 13.41
C ASP A 35 -3.87 3.31 12.32
N TYR A 36 -4.41 2.79 11.22
CA TYR A 36 -3.62 2.40 10.05
C TYR A 36 -2.92 3.60 9.41
N ILE A 37 -3.64 4.72 9.28
CA ILE A 37 -3.07 5.95 8.71
C ILE A 37 -2.04 6.57 9.65
N GLU A 38 -2.29 6.62 10.94
CA GLU A 38 -1.35 7.10 11.95
C GLU A 38 -0.05 6.27 11.89
N ASN A 39 -0.16 4.95 11.92
CA ASN A 39 0.97 4.04 11.80
C ASN A 39 1.76 4.27 10.49
N LYS A 40 1.07 4.49 9.36
CA LYS A 40 1.70 4.78 8.06
C LYS A 40 2.43 6.12 8.05
N LEU A 41 1.88 7.15 8.71
CA LEU A 41 2.51 8.46 8.84
C LEU A 41 3.71 8.42 9.79
N LEU A 42 3.62 7.66 10.89
CA LEU A 42 4.74 7.39 11.79
C LEU A 42 5.87 6.65 11.07
N GLN A 43 5.55 5.57 10.34
CA GLN A 43 6.53 4.85 9.53
C GLN A 43 7.17 5.76 8.50
N ARG A 44 6.41 6.61 7.80
CA ARG A 44 7.01 7.60 6.88
C ARG A 44 7.95 8.55 7.57
N ARG A 45 7.60 9.07 8.76
CA ARG A 45 8.48 9.96 9.52
C ARG A 45 9.76 9.23 9.94
N GLN A 46 9.63 7.99 10.42
CA GLN A 46 10.76 7.14 10.81
C GLN A 46 11.63 6.77 9.62
N THR A 47 11.05 6.38 8.49
CA THR A 47 11.79 6.13 7.26
C THR A 47 12.44 7.41 6.80
N HIS A 48 11.78 8.58 6.78
CA HIS A 48 12.41 9.86 6.43
C HIS A 48 13.61 10.24 7.31
N VAL A 49 13.66 9.76 8.56
CA VAL A 49 14.81 9.88 9.45
C VAL A 49 15.87 8.81 9.18
N ASN A 50 15.50 7.68 8.57
CA ASN A 50 16.35 6.53 8.26
C ASN A 50 16.58 6.29 6.75
N ILE A 51 16.20 7.19 5.82
CA ILE A 51 16.44 7.01 4.37
C ILE A 51 17.90 7.34 3.98
N ASP A 52 18.76 7.62 4.95
CA ASP A 52 20.19 7.38 4.78
C ASP A 52 20.53 5.88 4.79
N GLU A 53 19.64 4.96 5.25
CA GLU A 53 19.96 3.53 5.39
C GLU A 53 18.99 2.50 4.77
N GLU A 54 17.69 2.74 4.57
CA GLU A 54 16.78 1.65 4.16
C GLU A 54 15.87 1.93 2.94
N PHE A 55 16.48 2.03 1.76
CA PHE A 55 15.81 1.84 0.46
C PHE A 55 15.50 0.35 0.15
N ALA A 56 15.46 -0.54 1.15
CA ALA A 56 15.60 -1.99 0.93
C ALA A 56 14.34 -2.86 1.11
N ASN A 57 13.20 -2.35 1.59
CA ASN A 57 12.05 -3.21 1.94
C ASN A 57 10.76 -2.95 1.14
N SER A 58 10.86 -2.48 -0.10
CA SER A 58 9.69 -2.32 -1.00
C SER A 58 9.31 -3.57 -1.81
N ASP A 59 9.85 -4.75 -1.50
CA ASP A 59 9.67 -5.92 -2.37
C ASP A 59 9.26 -7.21 -1.63
N GLN A 60 8.27 -7.18 -0.75
CA GLN A 60 7.62 -8.41 -0.26
C GLN A 60 6.10 -8.30 -0.12
N ASN A 61 5.40 -8.07 -1.24
CA ASN A 61 4.02 -8.57 -1.37
C ASN A 61 3.76 -9.07 -2.79
N LYS A 62 4.58 -10.05 -3.20
CA LYS A 62 4.38 -10.81 -4.44
C LYS A 62 4.12 -12.29 -4.15
N MET A 63 3.07 -12.58 -3.38
CA MET A 63 2.39 -13.89 -3.38
C MET A 63 0.91 -13.56 -3.17
N ILE A 64 -0.04 -13.88 -4.04
CA ILE A 64 -0.33 -15.20 -4.59
C ILE A 64 -0.92 -14.98 -6.00
N LYS A 65 -0.14 -15.26 -7.06
CA LYS A 65 -0.74 -15.59 -8.35
C LYS A 65 -1.07 -17.07 -8.32
N LYS A 66 -2.37 -17.36 -8.25
CA LYS A 66 -2.94 -18.70 -8.42
C LYS A 66 -2.27 -19.39 -9.61
N GLU A 67 -1.80 -20.60 -9.38
CA GLU A 67 -1.39 -21.52 -10.43
C GLU A 67 -2.50 -21.62 -11.48
N LYS A 68 -2.13 -21.35 -12.73
CA LYS A 68 -2.89 -21.83 -13.89
C LYS A 68 -1.92 -22.71 -14.68
N PRO A 69 -2.26 -23.98 -14.97
CA PRO A 69 -1.40 -24.87 -15.72
C PRO A 69 -1.21 -24.34 -17.15
N ALA A 70 -0.01 -24.59 -17.67
CA ALA A 70 0.46 -24.14 -18.96
C ALA A 70 -0.47 -24.52 -20.12
N SER A 71 -0.72 -23.57 -21.02
CA SER A 71 -0.86 -23.85 -22.45
C SER A 71 -0.30 -22.70 -23.26
N LYS A 72 0.46 -23.07 -24.28
CA LYS A 72 1.24 -22.22 -25.17
C LYS A 72 0.30 -21.46 -26.14
N SER A 73 0.63 -20.22 -26.48
CA SER A 73 0.85 -19.75 -27.87
C SER A 73 0.60 -18.23 -28.07
N SER A 74 1.59 -17.61 -28.73
CA SER A 74 1.57 -16.44 -29.61
C SER A 74 1.04 -15.07 -29.12
N CYS A 75 1.92 -14.06 -29.09
CA CYS A 75 1.53 -12.64 -29.07
C CYS A 75 0.92 -12.29 -30.42
N GLY A 76 -0.37 -11.94 -30.44
CA GLY A 76 -1.02 -11.25 -31.55
C GLY A 76 -0.79 -9.75 -31.43
N CYS A 77 0.48 -9.35 -31.41
CA CYS A 77 0.84 -7.96 -31.57
C CYS A 77 0.60 -7.60 -33.05
N CYS A 78 -0.33 -6.67 -33.30
CA CYS A 78 -0.72 -6.09 -34.60
C CYS A 78 -1.71 -6.91 -35.46
N ASN A 79 -2.96 -6.42 -35.57
CA ASN A 79 -3.72 -6.22 -36.82
C ASN A 79 -5.21 -5.89 -36.52
N HIS A 80 -5.56 -4.61 -36.42
CA HIS A 80 -6.49 -3.90 -37.33
C HIS A 80 -6.49 -2.41 -36.98
#